data_AF-A0A662HJV3-F1
#
_entry.id   AF-A0A662HJV3-F1
#
_cell.length_a   1.000
_cell.length_b   1.000
_cell.length_c   1.000
_cell.angle_alpha   90.00
_cell.angle_beta   90.00
_cell.angle_gamma   90.00
#
_symmetry.space_group_name_H-M   'P 1'
#
loop_
_entity.id
_entity.type
_entity.pdbx_description
1 polymer ?
#
loop_
_entity_poly.entity_id
_entity_poly.type
_entity_poly.pdbx_seq_one_letter_code
_entity_poly.pdbx_strand_id
1 'polypeptide(L)'
;GVSPWTFLQYSYAKKRGYTLDHSQLVEKTVEKLRHANYELSLDELSLVVRGHKADILVVKPRETYIECETLSNTLEQLFRMLDAYTESQKEYCIVVASQQAKYMYLQRICFYAWETGKTIKASLATLKELPNTTTYYIFR
;
A
#
# COMPACT_ATOMS: atom_id res chain seq x y z
N GLY A 1 -13.69 -19.83 -17.62
CA GLY A 1 -13.94 -19.31 -16.27
C GLY A 1 -13.73 -17.81 -16.27
N VAL A 2 -14.47 -17.07 -15.45
CA VAL A 2 -14.29 -15.62 -15.30
C VAL A 2 -13.05 -15.39 -14.42
N SER A 3 -12.09 -14.60 -14.90
CA SER A 3 -10.92 -14.25 -14.10
C SER A 3 -11.32 -13.29 -12.96
N PRO A 4 -10.78 -13.45 -11.75
CA PRO A 4 -11.03 -12.51 -10.65
C PRO A 4 -10.68 -11.07 -11.04
N TRP A 5 -11.47 -10.10 -10.57
CA TRP A 5 -11.28 -8.68 -10.89
C TRP A 5 -9.88 -8.16 -10.54
N THR A 6 -9.29 -8.58 -9.42
CA THR A 6 -7.94 -8.18 -9.02
C THR A 6 -6.87 -8.67 -10.01
N PHE A 7 -7.04 -9.89 -10.54
CA PHE A 7 -6.17 -10.44 -11.58
C PHE A 7 -6.28 -9.65 -12.88
N LEU A 8 -7.50 -9.28 -13.28
CA LEU A 8 -7.74 -8.46 -14.46
C LEU A 8 -7.11 -7.06 -14.32
N GLN A 9 -7.28 -6.43 -13.15
CA GLN A 9 -6.63 -5.15 -12.86
C GLN A 9 -5.11 -5.23 -12.92
N TYR A 10 -4.50 -6.24 -12.27
CA TYR A 10 -3.05 -6.43 -12.29
C TYR A 10 -2.53 -6.63 -13.71
N SER A 11 -3.16 -7.53 -14.48
CA SER A 11 -2.78 -7.82 -15.86
C SER A 11 -2.86 -6.59 -16.74
N TYR A 12 -3.93 -5.80 -16.59
CA TYR A 12 -4.11 -4.55 -17.31
C TYR A 12 -3.05 -3.51 -16.92
N ALA A 13 -2.81 -3.32 -15.61
CA ALA A 13 -1.81 -2.38 -15.11
C ALA A 13 -0.40 -2.72 -15.59
N LYS A 14 -0.03 -4.02 -15.57
CA LYS A 14 1.26 -4.50 -16.08
C LYS A 14 1.38 -4.25 -17.59
N LYS A 15 0.37 -4.59 -18.38
CA LYS A 15 0.35 -4.34 -19.83
C LYS A 15 0.48 -2.86 -20.19
N ARG A 16 -0.02 -1.95 -19.35
CA ARG A 16 0.01 -0.50 -19.57
C ARG A 16 1.20 0.21 -18.92
N GLY A 17 2.05 -0.50 -18.18
CA GLY A 17 3.15 0.12 -17.44
C GLY A 17 2.70 1.01 -16.27
N TYR A 18 1.53 0.74 -15.70
CA TYR A 18 1.00 1.47 -14.54
C TYR A 18 1.51 0.93 -13.20
N THR A 19 2.14 -0.23 -13.22
CA THR A 19 2.76 -0.87 -12.06
C THR A 19 4.19 -1.28 -12.39
N LEU A 20 4.97 -1.60 -11.36
CA LEU A 20 6.33 -2.10 -11.45
C LEU A 20 6.40 -3.51 -10.86
N ASP A 21 7.53 -4.18 -11.06
CA ASP A 21 7.84 -5.34 -10.25
C ASP A 21 8.06 -4.91 -8.78
N HIS A 22 7.68 -5.78 -7.84
CA HIS A 22 7.62 -5.42 -6.43
C HIS A 22 8.98 -4.96 -5.87
N SER A 23 10.06 -5.69 -6.16
CA SER A 23 11.42 -5.31 -5.74
C SER A 23 11.83 -3.93 -6.25
N GLN A 24 11.49 -3.60 -7.49
CA GLN A 24 11.76 -2.29 -8.08
C GLN A 24 10.97 -1.17 -7.41
N LEU A 25 9.71 -1.45 -7.03
CA LEU A 25 8.88 -0.49 -6.30
C LEU A 25 9.42 -0.23 -4.91
N VAL A 26 9.85 -1.27 -4.18
CA VAL A 26 10.48 -1.16 -2.86
C VAL A 26 11.77 -0.36 -2.95
N GLU A 27 12.68 -0.73 -3.87
CA GLU A 27 13.97 -0.04 -4.05
C GLU A 27 13.79 1.45 -4.32
N LYS A 28 12.92 1.82 -5.27
CA LYS A 28 12.64 3.22 -5.60
C LYS A 28 11.97 3.99 -4.47
N THR A 29 11.15 3.31 -3.66
CA THR A 29 10.52 3.90 -2.49
C THR A 29 11.54 4.22 -1.41
N VAL A 30 12.43 3.25 -1.11
CA VAL A 30 13.54 3.44 -0.17
C VAL A 30 14.44 4.59 -0.61
N GLU A 31 14.84 4.63 -1.89
CA GLU A 31 15.68 5.69 -2.45
C GLU A 31 15.04 7.07 -2.26
N LYS A 32 13.75 7.21 -2.63
CA LYS A 32 13.03 8.49 -2.50
C LYS A 32 12.89 8.95 -1.06
N LEU A 33 12.57 8.05 -0.14
CA LEU A 33 12.45 8.39 1.28
C LEU A 33 13.80 8.79 1.87
N ARG A 34 14.88 8.09 1.52
CA ARG A 34 16.25 8.46 1.93
C ARG A 34 16.68 9.83 1.38
N HIS A 35 16.38 10.11 0.11
CA HIS A 35 16.64 11.43 -0.48
C HIS A 35 15.82 12.55 0.19
N ALA A 36 14.70 12.21 0.81
CA ALA A 36 13.92 13.12 1.64
C ALA A 36 14.38 13.19 3.11
N ASN A 37 15.51 12.56 3.45
CA ASN A 37 16.08 12.47 4.81
C ASN A 37 15.20 11.71 5.82
N TYR A 38 14.40 10.74 5.37
CA TYR A 38 13.66 9.85 6.26
C TYR A 38 14.59 8.77 6.83
N GLU A 39 14.40 8.46 8.11
CA GLU A 39 15.08 7.33 8.75
C GLU A 39 14.22 6.08 8.59
N LEU A 40 14.79 5.01 8.05
CA LEU A 40 14.07 3.79 7.68
C LEU A 40 14.63 2.58 8.42
N SER A 41 13.76 1.65 8.81
CA SER A 41 14.11 0.29 9.17
C SER A 41 13.63 -0.69 8.09
N LEU A 42 14.52 -1.61 7.74
CA LEU A 42 14.23 -2.78 6.89
C LEU A 42 14.43 -4.09 7.68
N ASP A 43 14.61 -4.00 9.00
CA ASP A 43 14.74 -5.16 9.87
C ASP A 43 13.42 -5.95 9.95
N GLU A 44 13.48 -7.25 9.71
CA GLU A 44 12.28 -8.07 9.53
C GLU A 44 11.37 -8.09 10.76
N LEU A 45 11.93 -8.03 11.97
CA LEU A 45 11.15 -8.05 13.20
C LEU A 45 10.40 -6.74 13.40
N SER A 46 11.03 -5.62 13.04
CA SER A 46 10.41 -4.29 13.12
C SER A 46 9.23 -4.08 12.15
N LEU A 47 9.13 -4.90 11.10
CA LEU A 47 8.13 -4.78 10.04
C LEU A 47 6.81 -5.51 10.35
N VAL A 48 6.75 -6.29 11.44
CA VAL A 48 5.59 -7.13 11.75
C VAL A 48 4.50 -6.35 12.48
N VAL A 49 3.32 -6.29 11.87
CA VAL A 49 2.09 -5.72 12.44
C VAL A 49 1.01 -6.79 12.48
N ARG A 50 0.69 -7.30 13.67
CA ARG A 50 -0.32 -8.36 13.90
C ARG A 50 -0.24 -9.54 12.91
N GLY A 51 0.98 -10.02 12.62
CA GLY A 51 1.22 -11.15 11.72
C GLY A 51 1.25 -10.79 10.23
N HIS A 52 0.97 -9.54 9.87
CA HIS A 52 1.30 -8.97 8.56
C HIS A 52 2.72 -8.39 8.59
N LYS A 53 3.48 -8.48 7.49
CA LYS A 53 4.83 -7.93 7.37
C LYS A 53 4.82 -6.82 6.32
N ALA A 54 5.10 -5.60 6.74
CA ALA A 54 5.25 -4.45 5.86
C ALA A 54 6.55 -4.53 5.04
N ASP A 55 6.66 -3.71 3.99
CA ASP A 55 7.88 -3.67 3.17
C ASP A 55 8.97 -2.77 3.77
N ILE A 56 8.57 -1.64 4.34
CA ILE A 56 9.48 -0.64 4.91
C ILE A 56 8.84 -0.04 6.15
N LEU A 57 9.63 0.24 7.18
CA LEU A 57 9.21 1.07 8.31
C LEU A 57 9.93 2.41 8.25
N VAL A 58 9.17 3.51 8.21
CA VAL A 58 9.70 4.83 8.52
C VAL A 58 9.78 4.95 10.04
N VAL A 59 10.96 5.25 10.58
CA VAL A 59 11.20 5.50 12.01
C VAL A 59 11.09 7.00 12.31
N LYS A 60 11.62 7.85 11.42
CA LYS A 60 11.53 9.32 11.50
C LYS A 60 11.17 9.92 10.14
N PRO A 61 10.40 11.02 10.09
CA PRO A 61 9.99 11.88 11.21
C PRO A 61 8.82 11.35 12.04
N ARG A 62 8.13 10.32 11.57
CA ARG A 62 6.97 9.72 12.23
C ARG A 62 6.93 8.24 11.91
N GLU A 63 6.64 7.41 12.90
CA GLU A 63 6.52 5.96 12.70
C GLU A 63 5.41 5.68 11.67
N THR A 64 5.75 5.08 10.54
CA THR A 64 4.78 4.77 9.48
C THR A 64 5.24 3.55 8.70
N TYR A 65 4.35 2.55 8.61
CA TYR A 65 4.60 1.34 7.82
C TYR A 65 4.27 1.61 6.35
N ILE A 66 5.14 1.19 5.45
CA ILE A 66 4.97 1.41 4.01
C ILE A 66 4.70 0.07 3.33
N GLU A 67 3.65 0.05 2.51
CA GLU A 67 3.26 -1.09 1.67
C GLU A 67 3.47 -0.71 0.21
N CYS A 68 4.39 -1.38 -0.47
CA CYS A 68 4.69 -1.22 -1.88
C CYS A 68 3.74 -2.09 -2.71
N GLU A 69 2.62 -1.49 -3.11
CA GLU A 69 1.54 -2.19 -3.79
C GLU A 69 1.72 -2.22 -5.32
N THR A 70 1.69 -3.44 -5.87
CA THR A 70 1.86 -3.71 -7.30
C THR A 70 0.56 -4.07 -8.03
N LEU A 71 -0.56 -4.09 -7.31
CA LEU A 71 -1.89 -4.61 -7.65
C LEU A 71 -1.96 -6.14 -7.79
N SER A 72 -0.86 -6.85 -7.53
CA SER A 72 -0.78 -8.31 -7.70
C SER A 72 -1.46 -9.09 -6.57
N ASN A 73 -1.72 -8.46 -5.43
CA ASN A 73 -2.39 -9.09 -4.31
C ASN A 73 -3.85 -9.48 -4.62
N THR A 74 -4.29 -10.56 -3.98
CA THR A 74 -5.71 -10.95 -3.95
C THR A 74 -6.49 -10.05 -3.00
N LEU A 75 -7.83 -10.08 -3.08
CA LEU A 75 -8.68 -9.39 -2.11
C LEU A 75 -8.47 -9.95 -0.69
N GLU A 76 -8.30 -11.25 -0.53
CA GLU A 76 -8.03 -11.87 0.78
C GLU A 76 -6.74 -11.34 1.40
N GLN A 77 -5.66 -11.24 0.61
CA GLN A 77 -4.39 -10.66 1.07
C GLN A 77 -4.56 -9.19 1.46
N LEU A 78 -5.27 -8.39 0.65
CA LEU A 78 -5.59 -7.01 0.98
C LEU A 78 -6.39 -6.90 2.29
N PHE A 79 -7.42 -7.73 2.48
CA PHE A 79 -8.28 -7.69 3.65
C PHE A 79 -7.47 -7.99 4.91
N ARG A 80 -6.64 -9.04 4.89
CA ARG A 80 -5.74 -9.37 6.01
C ARG A 80 -4.79 -8.22 6.36
N MET A 81 -4.19 -7.58 5.35
CA MET A 81 -3.31 -6.43 5.54
C MET A 81 -4.08 -5.24 6.17
N LEU A 82 -5.27 -4.90 5.66
CA LEU A 82 -6.09 -3.81 6.19
C LEU A 82 -6.63 -4.12 7.59
N ASP A 83 -7.00 -5.37 7.89
CA ASP A 83 -7.39 -5.81 9.22
C ASP A 83 -6.22 -5.68 10.21
N ALA A 84 -5.01 -6.09 9.82
CA ALA A 84 -3.83 -5.92 10.67
C ALA A 84 -3.59 -4.46 11.08
N TYR A 85 -3.73 -3.51 10.14
CA TYR A 85 -3.56 -2.09 10.42
C TYR A 85 -4.73 -1.46 11.17
N THR A 86 -5.97 -1.76 10.77
CA THR A 86 -7.16 -1.21 11.43
C THR A 86 -7.25 -1.65 12.89
N GLU A 87 -6.91 -2.90 13.19
CA GLU A 87 -7.00 -3.43 14.54
C GLU A 87 -5.77 -3.11 15.41
N SER A 88 -4.59 -2.87 14.82
CA SER A 88 -3.40 -2.41 15.57
C SER A 88 -3.36 -0.90 15.77
N GLN A 89 -4.18 -0.16 15.03
CA GLN A 89 -4.17 1.31 14.97
C GLN A 89 -2.81 1.88 14.56
N LYS A 90 -1.96 1.07 13.92
CA LYS A 90 -0.68 1.53 13.37
C LYS A 90 -0.92 2.33 12.11
N GLU A 91 -0.10 3.37 11.93
CA GLU A 91 -0.15 4.19 10.74
C GLU A 91 0.58 3.53 9.58
N TYR A 92 -0.06 3.54 8.42
CA TYR A 92 0.49 2.96 7.21
C TYR A 92 0.26 3.89 6.02
N CYS A 93 1.15 3.76 5.03
CA CYS A 93 1.02 4.39 3.73
C CYS A 93 1.23 3.36 2.62
N ILE A 94 0.27 3.31 1.71
CA ILE A 94 0.38 2.50 0.50
C ILE A 94 1.10 3.31 -0.57
N VAL A 95 2.19 2.78 -1.09
CA VAL A 95 2.95 3.35 -2.19
C VAL A 95 2.70 2.54 -3.44
N VAL A 96 2.28 3.23 -4.51
CA VAL A 96 2.04 2.63 -5.84
C VAL A 96 2.91 3.29 -6.90
N ALA A 97 3.10 2.62 -8.02
CA ALA A 97 3.96 3.14 -9.09
C ALA A 97 3.38 4.37 -9.81
N SER A 98 2.05 4.47 -9.95
CA SER A 98 1.39 5.48 -10.77
C SER A 98 0.05 5.94 -10.23
N GLN A 99 -0.47 7.05 -10.77
CA GLN A 99 -1.79 7.57 -10.40
C GLN A 99 -2.92 6.60 -10.78
N GLN A 100 -2.78 5.91 -11.92
CA GLN A 100 -3.73 4.89 -12.37
C GLN A 100 -3.77 3.71 -11.39
N ALA A 101 -2.61 3.26 -10.91
CA ALA A 101 -2.54 2.23 -9.88
C ALA A 101 -3.15 2.71 -8.55
N LYS A 102 -2.96 3.98 -8.18
CA LYS A 102 -3.57 4.60 -6.99
C LYS A 102 -5.10 4.51 -7.05
N TYR A 103 -5.70 4.84 -8.20
CA TYR A 103 -7.15 4.73 -8.40
C TYR A 103 -7.65 3.28 -8.37
N MET A 104 -6.93 2.35 -9.00
CA MET A 104 -7.28 0.93 -8.96
C MET A 104 -7.22 0.39 -7.53
N TYR A 105 -6.23 0.79 -6.75
CA TYR A 105 -6.12 0.39 -5.36
C TYR A 105 -7.21 1.01 -4.49
N LEU A 106 -7.52 2.29 -4.67
CA LEU A 106 -8.64 2.95 -3.98
C LEU A 106 -9.97 2.21 -4.19
N GLN A 107 -10.23 1.69 -5.39
CA GLN A 107 -11.42 0.86 -5.64
C GLN A 107 -11.43 -0.37 -4.71
N ARG A 108 -10.28 -1.00 -4.48
CA ARG A 108 -10.18 -2.18 -3.60
C ARG A 108 -10.36 -1.82 -2.13
N ILE A 109 -9.80 -0.70 -1.67
CA ILE A 109 -10.02 -0.24 -0.29
C ILE A 109 -11.49 0.13 -0.09
N CYS A 110 -12.11 0.82 -1.05
CA CYS A 110 -13.55 1.11 -1.01
C CYS A 110 -14.39 -0.16 -0.95
N PHE A 111 -14.02 -1.20 -1.70
CA PHE A 111 -14.68 -2.49 -1.64
C PHE A 111 -14.50 -3.17 -0.27
N TYR A 112 -13.30 -3.16 0.30
CA TYR A 112 -13.07 -3.69 1.65
C TYR A 112 -13.90 -2.93 2.71
N ALA A 113 -13.94 -1.60 2.65
CA ALA A 113 -14.83 -0.81 3.50
C ALA A 113 -16.29 -1.24 3.28
N TRP A 114 -16.69 -1.44 2.00
CA TRP A 114 -18.02 -1.91 1.64
C TRP A 114 -18.41 -3.20 2.34
N GLU A 115 -17.58 -4.22 2.20
CA GLU A 115 -17.83 -5.56 2.71
C GLU A 115 -17.76 -5.65 4.24
N THR A 116 -16.88 -4.87 4.87
CA THR A 116 -16.64 -4.98 6.32
C THR A 116 -17.47 -4.02 7.16
N GLY A 117 -18.12 -3.01 6.55
CA GLY A 117 -18.82 -1.95 7.27
C GLY A 117 -17.89 -1.06 8.12
N LYS A 118 -16.58 -1.11 7.88
CA LYS A 118 -15.57 -0.33 8.62
C LYS A 118 -15.30 1.00 7.91
N THR A 119 -15.20 2.09 8.68
CA THR A 119 -14.59 3.33 8.19
C THR A 119 -13.07 3.21 8.23
N ILE A 120 -12.41 3.60 7.14
CA ILE A 120 -10.96 3.40 6.97
C ILE A 120 -10.28 4.73 6.75
N LYS A 121 -9.18 4.92 7.48
CA LYS A 121 -8.18 5.94 7.21
C LYS A 121 -6.99 5.28 6.52
N ALA A 122 -6.74 5.63 5.26
CA ALA A 122 -5.62 5.08 4.49
C ALA A 122 -4.81 6.22 3.85
N SER A 123 -3.51 6.24 4.08
CA SER A 123 -2.60 7.16 3.38
C SER A 123 -2.08 6.49 2.12
N LEU A 124 -2.15 7.17 0.98
CA LEU A 124 -1.69 6.67 -0.31
C LEU A 124 -0.78 7.70 -0.97
N ALA A 125 0.28 7.21 -1.63
CA ALA A 125 1.16 8.01 -2.47
C ALA A 125 1.56 7.25 -3.73
N THR A 126 1.77 7.97 -4.82
CA THR A 126 2.56 7.44 -5.93
C THR A 126 4.05 7.64 -5.65
N LEU A 127 4.93 6.88 -6.32
CA LEU A 127 6.37 7.13 -6.30
C LEU A 127 6.70 8.60 -6.58
N LYS A 128 5.98 9.24 -7.50
CA LYS A 128 6.22 10.66 -7.84
C LYS A 128 5.88 11.60 -6.67
N GLU A 129 4.84 11.29 -5.90
CA GLU A 129 4.33 12.14 -4.81
C GLU A 129 5.21 12.09 -3.55
N LEU A 130 5.89 10.96 -3.29
CA LEU A 130 6.76 10.81 -2.13
C LEU A 130 7.79 11.95 -2.01
N PRO A 131 8.01 12.49 -0.78
CA PRO A 131 7.51 11.99 0.52
C PRO A 131 6.09 12.47 0.89
N ASN A 132 5.43 13.27 0.05
CA ASN A 132 4.07 13.73 0.32
C ASN A 132 3.08 12.59 0.12
N THR A 133 2.10 12.50 1.02
CA THR A 133 1.05 11.46 0.99
C THR A 133 -0.33 12.12 1.02
N THR A 134 -1.33 11.42 0.49
CA THR A 134 -2.73 11.83 0.58
C THR A 134 -3.46 10.86 1.51
N THR A 135 -4.03 11.36 2.59
CA THR A 135 -4.88 10.56 3.47
C THR A 135 -6.33 10.60 2.99
N TYR A 136 -6.90 9.41 2.80
CA TYR A 136 -8.30 9.21 2.46
C TYR A 136 -9.06 8.71 3.68
N TYR A 137 -10.26 9.25 3.87
CA TYR A 137 -11.26 8.76 4.82
C TYR A 137 -12.39 8.13 4.00
N ILE A 138 -12.51 6.81 4.08
CA ILE A 138 -13.50 6.03 3.33
C ILE A 138 -14.58 5.63 4.32
N PHE A 139 -15.74 6.26 4.19
CA PHE A 139 -16.88 6.12 5.11
C PHE A 139 -17.84 5.02 4.66
N ARG A 140 -18.37 4.30 5.64
CA ARG A 140 -19.28 3.17 5.48
C ARG A 140 -20.25 3.09 6.63
#